data_AF-A0A5J9SNI7-F1
#
_entry.id   AF-A0A5J9SNI7-F1
#
_cell.length_a   1.000
_cell.length_b   1.000
_cell.length_c   1.000
_cell.angle_alpha   90.00
_cell.angle_beta   90.00
_cell.angle_gamma   90.00
#
_symmetry.space_group_name_H-M   'P 1'
#
loop_
_entity.id
_entity.type
_entity.pdbx_description
1 polymer ?
#
loop_
_entity_poly.entity_id
_entity_poly.type
_entity_poly.pdbx_seq_one_letter_code
_entity_poly.pdbx_strand_id
1 'polypeptide(L)'
;MIQVISLWVAPQPEARVMLPVAYRCYNLRGDPIRFFNGSVDVKAHGVYRISDTRNTLVVLGCNTGAYTRNSNSSGTGSYFAGCFAYCKDLASVKNDECASVGCCQFDIPPGLTDNVVTFEDWEHGDMEYSPCDYAFLVDKDNYTFKVSDLHMDEKRRNMPVWLDWAIRDDGVPSCAVAMNRTGYACRSNHSECVDSDNGPGYFCRCKKGYEGNPYKPGNGCISK
;
A
#
# COMPACT_ATOMS: atom_id res chain seq x y z
N MET A 1 -7.34 11.68 -6.86
CA MET A 1 -6.50 11.46 -8.05
C MET A 1 -5.19 10.87 -7.58
N ILE A 2 -4.83 9.66 -8.02
CA ILE A 2 -3.58 8.99 -7.61
C ILE A 2 -2.45 9.50 -8.50
N GLN A 3 -1.39 10.05 -7.92
CA GLN A 3 -0.24 10.54 -8.67
C GLN A 3 0.74 9.38 -8.92
N VAL A 4 1.04 9.09 -10.18
CA VAL A 4 2.04 8.09 -10.57
C VAL A 4 3.43 8.71 -10.56
N ILE A 5 4.39 8.03 -9.93
CA ILE A 5 5.80 8.42 -9.87
C ILE A 5 6.61 7.66 -10.92
N SER A 6 6.44 6.34 -10.99
CA SER A 6 7.18 5.48 -11.91
C SER A 6 6.42 4.20 -12.22
N LEU A 7 6.70 3.61 -13.39
CA LEU A 7 6.13 2.34 -13.83
C LEU A 7 7.26 1.41 -14.25
N TRP A 8 7.18 0.16 -13.82
CA TRP A 8 8.10 -0.91 -14.17
C TRP A 8 7.34 -2.01 -14.87
N VAL A 9 7.94 -2.59 -15.91
CA VAL A 9 7.33 -3.69 -16.69
C VAL A 9 8.10 -5.00 -16.51
N ALA A 10 9.37 -4.92 -16.06
CA ALA A 10 10.23 -6.07 -15.83
C ALA A 10 11.20 -5.80 -14.67
N PRO A 11 11.60 -6.83 -13.89
CA PRO A 11 11.21 -8.24 -14.01
C PRO A 11 9.80 -8.53 -13.49
N GLN A 12 9.26 -7.67 -12.62
CA GLN A 12 7.87 -7.72 -12.15
C GLN A 12 7.22 -6.38 -12.48
N PRO A 13 5.99 -6.38 -13.02
CA PRO A 13 5.31 -5.15 -13.35
C PRO A 13 4.73 -4.51 -12.08
N GLU A 14 5.21 -3.31 -11.77
CA GLU A 14 4.88 -2.57 -10.55
C GLU A 14 4.71 -1.08 -10.87
N ALA A 15 3.89 -0.38 -10.10
CA ALA A 15 3.71 1.06 -10.19
C ALA A 15 3.99 1.72 -8.85
N ARG A 16 4.85 2.75 -8.84
CA ARG A 16 5.05 3.59 -7.66
C ARG A 16 4.12 4.80 -7.75
N VAL A 17 3.33 5.03 -6.72
CA VAL A 17 2.33 6.10 -6.67
C VAL A 17 2.40 6.85 -5.34
N MET A 18 1.74 8.01 -5.25
CA MET A 18 1.53 8.72 -3.99
C MET A 18 0.11 8.46 -3.47
N LEU A 19 0.00 7.87 -2.28
CA LEU A 19 -1.26 7.63 -1.57
C LEU A 19 -1.40 8.56 -0.37
N PRO A 20 -2.64 8.94 0.01
CA PRO A 20 -2.88 9.90 1.08
C PRO A 20 -2.48 9.40 2.47
N VAL A 21 -2.14 10.36 3.34
CA VAL A 21 -2.03 10.18 4.78
C VAL A 21 -3.38 10.44 5.43
N ALA A 22 -3.90 9.44 6.16
CA ALA A 22 -5.06 9.61 7.01
C ALA A 22 -4.65 10.31 8.31
N TYR A 23 -5.56 11.07 8.91
CA TYR A 23 -5.30 11.74 10.18
C TYR A 23 -6.57 11.98 10.99
N ARG A 24 -6.40 12.12 12.31
CA ARG A 24 -7.42 12.59 13.25
C ARG A 24 -6.77 13.54 14.24
N CYS A 25 -7.20 14.79 14.25
CA CYS A 25 -6.66 15.84 15.11
C CYS A 25 -7.63 16.19 16.23
N TYR A 26 -7.07 16.56 17.38
CA TYR A 26 -7.80 16.80 18.60
C TYR A 26 -7.55 18.22 19.13
N ASN A 27 -8.48 18.72 19.95
CA ASN A 27 -8.24 19.91 20.77
C ASN A 27 -7.54 19.51 22.10
N LEU A 28 -7.22 20.48 22.96
CA LEU A 28 -6.58 20.21 24.26
C LEU A 28 -7.42 19.33 25.21
N ARG A 29 -8.74 19.28 25.02
CA ARG A 29 -9.63 18.41 25.80
C ARG A 29 -9.68 16.97 25.28
N GLY A 30 -9.02 16.69 24.16
CA GLY A 30 -9.07 15.41 23.46
C GLY A 30 -10.28 15.25 22.53
N ASP A 31 -11.07 16.30 22.28
CA ASP A 31 -12.18 16.19 21.33
C ASP A 31 -11.67 16.22 19.89
N PRO A 32 -12.12 15.33 19.00
CA PRO A 32 -11.78 15.38 17.58
C PRO A 32 -12.30 16.66 16.93
N ILE A 33 -11.41 17.43 16.30
CA ILE A 33 -11.75 18.68 15.62
C ILE A 33 -11.64 18.58 14.09
N ARG A 34 -10.84 17.64 13.59
CA ARG A 34 -10.62 17.46 12.14
C ARG A 34 -10.16 16.04 11.87
N PHE A 35 -10.67 15.41 10.82
CA PHE A 35 -10.26 14.06 10.44
C PHE A 35 -10.35 13.83 8.93
N PHE A 36 -9.58 12.85 8.47
CA PHE A 36 -9.61 12.34 7.11
C PHE A 36 -9.18 10.88 7.09
N ASN A 37 -9.99 10.01 6.49
CA ASN A 37 -9.81 8.56 6.56
C ASN A 37 -8.86 7.99 5.49
N GLY A 38 -8.19 8.85 4.70
CA GLY A 38 -7.20 8.41 3.72
C GLY A 38 -7.71 7.40 2.69
N SER A 39 -8.97 7.51 2.25
CA SER A 39 -9.59 6.51 1.38
C SER A 39 -8.87 6.39 0.03
N VAL A 40 -8.55 5.15 -0.33
CA VAL A 40 -7.92 4.74 -1.60
C VAL A 40 -8.76 3.65 -2.24
N ASP A 41 -8.98 3.76 -3.54
CA ASP A 41 -9.60 2.72 -4.36
C ASP A 41 -8.74 2.51 -5.61
N VAL A 42 -8.07 1.35 -5.70
CA VAL A 42 -7.37 0.92 -6.91
C VAL A 42 -8.15 -0.13 -7.70
N LYS A 43 -9.28 -0.61 -7.16
CA LYS A 43 -10.19 -1.56 -7.81
C LYS A 43 -10.77 -0.97 -9.10
N ALA A 44 -11.04 0.33 -9.12
CA ALA A 44 -11.53 1.02 -10.31
C ALA A 44 -10.62 0.84 -11.54
N HIS A 45 -9.33 0.53 -11.34
CA HIS A 45 -8.39 0.28 -12.42
C HIS A 45 -8.33 -1.19 -12.86
N GLY A 46 -8.87 -2.13 -12.08
CA GLY A 46 -8.96 -3.56 -12.37
C GLY A 46 -7.64 -4.34 -12.36
N VAL A 47 -6.51 -3.68 -12.59
CA VAL A 47 -5.19 -4.33 -12.78
C VAL A 47 -4.27 -4.24 -11.56
N TYR A 48 -4.47 -3.23 -10.71
CA TYR A 48 -3.59 -2.94 -9.58
C TYR A 48 -4.08 -3.57 -8.27
N ARG A 49 -3.12 -3.93 -7.43
CA ARG A 49 -3.31 -4.19 -6.00
C ARG A 49 -2.22 -3.49 -5.19
N ILE A 50 -2.52 -3.16 -3.94
CA ILE A 50 -1.52 -2.58 -3.03
C ILE A 50 -0.52 -3.69 -2.70
N SER A 51 0.77 -3.44 -2.92
CA SER A 51 1.82 -4.45 -2.74
C SER A 51 2.08 -4.71 -1.25
N ASP A 52 1.83 -5.92 -0.78
CA ASP A 52 2.03 -6.32 0.62
C ASP A 52 3.49 -6.56 0.97
N THR A 53 4.28 -6.97 -0.01
CA THR A 53 5.70 -7.24 0.17
C THR A 53 6.53 -5.95 0.22
N ARG A 54 6.12 -4.92 -0.52
CA ARG A 54 6.84 -3.64 -0.66
C ARG A 54 6.41 -2.57 0.33
N ASN A 55 5.18 -2.63 0.83
CA ASN A 55 4.61 -1.57 1.67
C ASN A 55 4.30 -2.06 3.09
N THR A 56 4.28 -1.12 4.02
CA THR A 56 3.80 -1.32 5.39
C THR A 56 2.76 -0.27 5.72
N LEU A 57 1.86 -0.59 6.63
CA LEU A 57 1.07 0.41 7.34
C LEU A 57 1.96 1.04 8.43
N VAL A 58 1.86 2.34 8.60
CA VAL A 58 2.44 3.09 9.71
C VAL A 58 1.34 3.85 10.42
N VAL A 59 1.32 3.79 11.75
CA VAL A 59 0.46 4.57 12.63
C VAL A 59 1.35 5.44 13.52
N LEU A 60 1.08 6.74 13.55
CA LEU A 60 1.79 7.72 14.36
C LEU A 60 0.84 8.39 15.34
N GLY A 61 1.31 8.61 16.55
CA GLY A 61 0.55 9.27 17.60
C GLY A 61 0.84 8.65 18.95
N CYS A 62 0.26 9.25 19.97
CA CYS A 62 0.31 8.78 21.35
C CYS A 62 -1.11 8.57 21.86
N ASN A 63 -1.34 7.49 22.60
CA ASN A 63 -2.70 7.00 22.89
C ASN A 63 -3.53 6.83 21.61
N THR A 64 -2.95 6.21 20.59
CA THR A 64 -3.63 6.02 19.31
C THR A 64 -3.71 4.55 18.92
N GLY A 65 -4.80 4.20 18.27
CA GLY A 65 -4.98 2.97 17.54
C GLY A 65 -5.53 3.29 16.16
N ALA A 66 -4.97 2.70 15.12
CA ALA A 66 -5.54 2.81 13.80
C ALA A 66 -5.45 1.50 13.05
N TYR A 67 -6.47 1.22 12.27
CA TYR A 67 -6.52 0.06 11.41
C TYR A 67 -7.10 0.43 10.05
N THR A 68 -6.63 -0.30 9.06
CA THR A 68 -7.15 -0.24 7.71
C THR A 68 -8.29 -1.23 7.58
N ARG A 69 -9.39 -0.79 6.99
CA ARG A 69 -10.48 -1.63 6.53
C ARG A 69 -10.37 -1.75 5.02
N ASN A 70 -10.20 -2.98 4.55
CA ASN A 70 -10.03 -3.27 3.14
C ASN A 70 -11.06 -4.32 2.69
N SER A 71 -11.62 -4.14 1.50
CA SER A 71 -12.38 -5.16 0.78
C SER A 71 -11.41 -6.17 0.16
N ASN A 72 -11.70 -7.46 0.30
CA ASN A 72 -10.99 -8.48 -0.46
C ASN A 72 -11.58 -8.65 -1.87
N SER A 73 -10.77 -9.17 -2.80
CA SER A 73 -11.20 -9.40 -4.19
C SER A 73 -12.34 -10.42 -4.34
N SER A 74 -12.64 -11.20 -3.32
CA SER A 74 -13.72 -12.20 -3.29
C SER A 74 -15.06 -11.64 -2.77
N GLY A 75 -15.09 -10.42 -2.23
CA GLY A 75 -16.30 -9.84 -1.62
C GLY A 75 -16.75 -10.52 -0.33
N THR A 76 -15.92 -11.41 0.24
CA THR A 76 -16.24 -12.23 1.41
C THR A 76 -15.40 -11.79 2.61
N GLY A 77 -15.84 -10.74 3.30
CA GLY A 77 -15.23 -10.24 4.54
C GLY A 77 -14.26 -9.07 4.36
N SER A 78 -14.18 -8.20 5.37
CA SER A 78 -13.21 -7.12 5.46
C SER A 78 -11.94 -7.62 6.15
N TYR A 79 -10.77 -7.34 5.58
CA TYR A 79 -9.51 -7.52 6.30
C TYR A 79 -9.19 -6.26 7.10
N PHE A 80 -8.75 -6.47 8.34
CA PHE A 80 -8.32 -5.42 9.24
C PHE A 80 -6.83 -5.58 9.51
N ALA A 81 -6.03 -4.60 9.10
CA ALA A 81 -4.60 -4.52 9.41
C ALA A 81 -4.37 -3.22 10.16
N GLY A 82 -3.85 -3.29 11.38
CA GLY A 82 -3.74 -2.12 12.23
C GLY A 82 -2.89 -2.38 13.44
N CYS A 83 -2.53 -1.31 14.13
CA CYS A 83 -1.79 -1.40 15.36
C CYS A 83 -1.96 -0.14 16.21
N PHE A 84 -1.33 -0.18 17.38
CA PHE A 84 -1.49 0.81 18.44
C PHE A 84 -0.15 1.41 18.82
N ALA A 85 -0.16 2.69 19.17
CA ALA A 85 0.98 3.38 19.72
C ALA A 85 0.59 4.12 21.02
N TYR A 86 1.38 3.92 22.06
CA TYR A 86 1.21 4.49 23.37
C TYR A 86 2.47 5.24 23.79
N CYS A 87 2.31 6.40 24.44
CA CYS A 87 3.43 7.16 24.97
C CYS A 87 3.15 7.48 26.42
N LYS A 88 4.19 7.36 27.27
CA LYS A 88 4.12 7.88 28.63
C LYS A 88 4.22 9.40 28.64
N ASP A 89 5.17 9.91 27.86
CA ASP A 89 5.49 11.32 27.67
C ASP A 89 6.36 11.46 26.40
N LEU A 90 6.63 12.69 25.96
CA LEU A 90 7.47 12.94 24.78
C LEU A 90 8.91 12.37 24.94
N ALA A 91 9.45 12.30 26.16
CA ALA A 91 10.79 11.79 26.40
C ALA A 91 10.90 10.26 26.22
N SER A 92 9.77 9.55 26.30
CA SER A 92 9.71 8.11 26.00
C SER A 92 9.81 7.78 24.52
N VAL A 93 9.57 8.76 23.63
CA VAL A 93 9.58 8.60 22.18
C VAL A 93 10.99 8.82 21.63
N LYS A 94 11.44 7.95 20.72
CA LYS A 94 12.79 8.00 20.15
C LYS A 94 12.75 7.94 18.63
N ASN A 95 13.66 8.66 17.99
CA ASN A 95 13.86 8.55 16.54
C ASN A 95 14.21 7.12 16.18
N ASP A 96 13.80 6.70 14.99
CA ASP A 96 14.10 5.41 14.38
C ASP A 96 13.50 4.19 15.12
N GLU A 97 12.87 4.37 16.29
CA GLU A 97 12.12 3.34 17.02
C GLU A 97 10.62 3.41 16.67
N CYS A 98 10.11 2.42 15.93
CA CYS A 98 8.70 2.36 15.54
C CYS A 98 8.04 1.03 15.93
N ALA A 99 8.08 0.74 17.23
CA ALA A 99 7.52 -0.46 17.84
C ALA A 99 6.60 -0.10 19.03
N SER A 100 5.50 0.58 18.71
CA SER A 100 4.38 0.92 19.61
C SER A 100 4.58 2.13 20.52
N VAL A 101 5.70 2.85 20.47
CA VAL A 101 5.90 4.10 21.24
C VAL A 101 5.98 5.28 20.29
N GLY A 102 4.91 6.07 20.20
CA GLY A 102 4.78 7.19 19.24
C GLY A 102 4.60 6.76 17.78
N CYS A 103 5.04 5.55 17.43
CA CYS A 103 5.00 5.00 16.10
C CYS A 103 4.81 3.49 16.16
N CYS A 104 4.01 2.95 15.24
CA CYS A 104 3.88 1.53 15.03
C CYS A 104 3.84 1.21 13.53
N GLN A 105 4.53 0.13 13.12
CA GLN A 105 4.45 -0.42 11.77
C GLN A 105 3.73 -1.77 11.80
N PHE A 106 2.99 -2.07 10.74
CA PHE A 106 2.30 -3.34 10.58
C PHE A 106 2.31 -3.78 9.11
N ASP A 107 2.75 -5.02 8.87
CA ASP A 107 2.71 -5.62 7.54
C ASP A 107 1.26 -5.83 7.10
N ILE A 108 0.93 -5.36 5.90
CA ILE A 108 -0.40 -5.54 5.33
C ILE A 108 -0.52 -6.92 4.68
N PRO A 109 -1.71 -7.53 4.63
CA PRO A 109 -1.91 -8.78 3.90
C PRO A 109 -1.88 -8.56 2.37
N PRO A 110 -1.70 -9.62 1.59
CA PRO A 110 -1.92 -9.59 0.15
C PRO A 110 -3.41 -9.42 -0.20
N GLY A 111 -3.67 -9.00 -1.44
CA GLY A 111 -4.99 -8.99 -2.06
C GLY A 111 -5.76 -7.68 -1.93
N LEU A 112 -5.14 -6.65 -1.36
CA LEU A 112 -5.82 -5.37 -1.08
C LEU A 112 -6.05 -4.55 -2.35
N THR A 113 -7.32 -4.17 -2.58
CA THR A 113 -7.75 -3.37 -3.73
C THR A 113 -8.26 -1.98 -3.36
N ASP A 114 -8.49 -1.74 -2.09
CA ASP A 114 -8.88 -0.47 -1.52
C ASP A 114 -8.24 -0.34 -0.14
N ASN A 115 -8.33 0.85 0.45
CA ASN A 115 -7.89 1.12 1.80
C ASN A 115 -8.73 2.25 2.39
N VAL A 116 -9.23 2.06 3.61
CA VAL A 116 -9.80 3.14 4.42
C VAL A 116 -9.28 2.99 5.83
N VAL A 117 -8.77 4.07 6.41
CA VAL A 117 -8.31 4.07 7.80
C VAL A 117 -9.46 4.40 8.73
N THR A 118 -9.54 3.65 9.83
CA THR A 118 -10.33 3.99 11.01
C THR A 118 -9.39 4.19 12.20
N PHE A 119 -9.60 5.27 12.94
CA PHE A 119 -8.92 5.53 14.22
C PHE A 119 -9.83 5.09 15.36
N GLU A 120 -9.24 4.45 16.37
CA GLU A 120 -9.90 4.08 17.61
C GLU A 120 -10.17 5.31 18.49
N ASP A 121 -11.20 5.22 19.33
CA ASP A 121 -11.60 6.30 20.24
C ASP A 121 -10.88 6.14 21.58
N TRP A 122 -9.76 6.83 21.77
CA TRP A 122 -8.96 6.82 22.98
C TRP A 122 -8.89 8.21 23.61
N GLU A 123 -8.60 8.28 24.92
CA GLU A 123 -8.43 9.55 25.61
C GLU A 123 -7.16 10.27 25.12
N HIS A 124 -7.36 11.46 24.56
CA HIS A 124 -6.33 12.28 23.90
C HIS A 124 -6.20 13.68 24.52
N GLY A 125 -6.60 13.82 25.79
CA GLY A 125 -6.48 15.08 26.53
C GLY A 125 -5.03 15.45 26.83
N ASP A 126 -4.71 16.75 26.82
CA ASP A 126 -3.42 17.30 27.23
C ASP A 126 -2.18 16.76 26.48
N MET A 127 -2.35 16.28 25.24
CA MET A 127 -1.27 15.78 24.37
C MET A 127 -0.81 16.81 23.34
N GLU A 128 -0.38 18.00 23.77
CA GLU A 128 0.13 19.05 22.88
C GLU A 128 1.30 18.58 21.99
N TYR A 129 2.03 17.56 22.44
CA TYR A 129 3.15 16.98 21.71
C TYR A 129 2.75 15.98 20.61
N SER A 130 1.47 15.61 20.54
CA SER A 130 0.89 14.70 19.53
C SER A 130 -0.54 15.15 19.18
N PRO A 131 -0.76 16.37 18.66
CA PRO A 131 -2.10 16.96 18.52
C PRO A 131 -2.97 16.25 17.45
N CYS A 132 -2.35 15.37 16.66
CA CYS A 132 -3.04 14.54 15.68
C CYS A 132 -2.45 13.13 15.69
N ASP A 133 -3.29 12.17 15.40
CA ASP A 133 -2.91 10.83 14.99
C ASP A 133 -2.85 10.75 13.47
N TYR A 134 -1.95 9.93 12.95
CA TYR A 134 -1.76 9.72 11.53
C TYR A 134 -1.69 8.24 11.22
N ALA A 135 -2.19 7.84 10.05
CA ALA A 135 -1.95 6.51 9.53
C ALA A 135 -1.81 6.53 8.01
N PHE A 136 -0.89 5.75 7.49
CA PHE A 136 -0.60 5.73 6.05
C PHE A 136 0.11 4.46 5.62
N LEU A 137 -0.12 4.08 4.36
CA LEU A 137 0.70 3.09 3.68
C LEU A 137 1.95 3.76 3.14
N VAL A 138 3.09 3.09 3.23
CA VAL A 138 4.35 3.58 2.67
C VAL A 138 5.25 2.43 2.25
N ASP A 139 6.02 2.67 1.21
CA ASP A 139 7.18 1.87 0.81
C ASP A 139 8.12 1.66 2.00
N LYS A 140 8.43 0.39 2.32
CA LYS A 140 9.23 0.00 3.49
C LYS A 140 10.60 0.66 3.53
N ASP A 141 11.18 0.94 2.36
CA ASP A 141 12.50 1.53 2.24
C ASP A 141 12.47 3.08 2.25
N ASN A 142 11.30 3.69 2.38
CA ASN A 142 11.11 5.14 2.17
C ASN A 142 10.51 5.86 3.40
N TYR A 143 10.48 5.22 4.56
CA TYR A 143 10.05 5.86 5.80
C TYR A 143 10.91 5.46 6.99
N THR A 144 11.32 6.47 7.75
CA THR A 144 12.00 6.31 9.03
C THR A 144 11.38 7.29 9.99
N PHE A 145 10.91 6.78 11.13
CA PHE A 145 10.19 7.57 12.11
C PHE A 145 11.09 8.61 12.77
N LYS A 146 10.60 9.85 12.86
CA LYS A 146 11.20 10.89 13.69
C LYS A 146 10.19 11.35 14.73
N VAL A 147 10.68 11.70 15.92
CA VAL A 147 9.81 12.23 16.99
C VAL A 147 9.02 13.46 16.51
N SER A 148 9.60 14.27 15.63
CA SER A 148 8.91 15.41 15.01
C SER A 148 7.71 15.04 14.13
N ASP A 149 7.61 13.80 13.67
CA ASP A 149 6.49 13.33 12.86
C ASP A 149 5.20 13.16 13.70
N LEU A 150 5.26 13.23 15.03
CA LEU A 150 4.07 13.41 15.89
C LEU A 150 3.36 14.76 15.63
N HIS A 151 4.08 15.73 15.06
CA HIS A 151 3.53 16.97 14.50
C HIS A 151 3.72 17.01 12.99
N MET A 152 3.40 15.93 12.29
CA MET A 152 3.58 15.85 10.84
C MET A 152 2.96 17.07 10.15
N ASP A 153 3.79 17.77 9.35
CA ASP A 153 3.41 18.96 8.59
C ASP A 153 2.20 18.65 7.71
N GLU A 154 1.21 19.54 7.71
CA GLU A 154 0.02 19.48 6.87
C GLU A 154 0.33 19.42 5.35
N LYS A 155 1.58 19.72 4.95
CA LYS A 155 2.07 19.56 3.56
C LYS A 155 2.45 18.13 3.21
N ARG A 156 2.81 17.29 4.19
CA ARG A 156 3.07 15.85 4.00
C ARG A 156 1.75 15.06 3.95
N ARG A 157 0.97 15.30 2.89
CA ARG A 157 -0.34 14.66 2.71
C ARG A 157 -0.30 13.31 2.02
N ASN A 158 0.82 12.92 1.44
CA ASN A 158 0.93 11.69 0.69
C ASN A 158 2.28 11.01 0.90
N MET A 159 2.27 9.68 0.82
CA MET A 159 3.45 8.82 0.94
C MET A 159 3.62 7.95 -0.32
N PRO A 160 4.87 7.64 -0.72
CA PRO A 160 5.12 6.77 -1.85
C PRO A 160 4.77 5.33 -1.48
N VAL A 161 4.04 4.68 -2.39
CA VAL A 161 3.53 3.31 -2.24
C VAL A 161 3.73 2.56 -3.55
N TRP A 162 4.00 1.27 -3.44
CA TRP A 162 4.07 0.34 -4.57
C TRP A 162 2.75 -0.38 -4.81
N LEU A 163 2.34 -0.47 -6.07
CA LEU A 163 1.21 -1.25 -6.52
C LEU A 163 1.71 -2.39 -7.41
N ASP A 164 1.23 -3.60 -7.16
CA ASP A 164 1.47 -4.74 -8.03
C ASP A 164 0.49 -4.68 -9.20
N TRP A 165 1.00 -4.83 -10.42
CA TRP A 165 0.19 -4.90 -11.61
C TRP A 165 0.05 -6.33 -12.09
N ALA A 166 -1.15 -6.71 -12.53
CA ALA A 166 -1.34 -7.91 -13.32
C ALA A 166 -2.52 -7.74 -14.27
N ILE A 167 -2.61 -8.63 -15.26
CA ILE A 167 -3.80 -8.84 -16.07
C ILE A 167 -4.79 -9.63 -15.24
N ARG A 168 -6.00 -9.10 -15.09
CA ARG A 168 -7.05 -9.63 -14.20
C ARG A 168 -8.41 -9.62 -14.88
N ASP A 169 -8.44 -10.03 -16.15
CA ASP A 169 -9.68 -10.13 -16.91
C ASP A 169 -10.65 -11.13 -16.27
N ASP A 170 -11.96 -10.88 -16.43
CA ASP A 170 -13.00 -11.70 -15.82
C ASP A 170 -12.84 -13.19 -16.16
N GLY A 171 -12.72 -14.01 -15.11
CA GLY A 171 -12.55 -15.46 -15.22
C GLY A 171 -11.17 -15.92 -15.71
N VAL A 172 -10.13 -15.07 -15.69
CA VAL A 172 -8.73 -15.46 -15.93
C VAL A 172 -7.89 -15.29 -14.65
N PRO A 173 -8.01 -16.21 -13.67
CA PRO A 173 -7.33 -16.05 -12.39
C PRO A 173 -5.82 -16.39 -12.44
N SER A 174 -5.37 -17.07 -13.49
CA SER A 174 -4.02 -17.62 -13.59
C SER A 174 -3.59 -17.88 -15.05
N CYS A 175 -2.29 -18.13 -15.23
CA CYS A 175 -1.65 -18.54 -16.46
C CYS A 175 -2.28 -19.79 -17.08
N ALA A 176 -2.63 -20.78 -16.26
CA ALA A 176 -3.24 -22.03 -16.73
C ALA A 176 -4.55 -21.78 -17.49
N VAL A 177 -5.31 -20.77 -17.08
CA VAL A 177 -6.54 -20.34 -17.77
C VAL A 177 -6.20 -19.40 -18.93
N ALA A 178 -5.27 -18.45 -18.72
CA ALA A 178 -4.90 -17.43 -19.71
C ALA A 178 -4.38 -18.02 -21.02
N MET A 179 -3.52 -19.04 -20.95
CA MET A 179 -2.91 -19.68 -22.13
C MET A 179 -3.93 -20.32 -23.08
N ASN A 180 -5.11 -20.67 -22.58
CA ASN A 180 -6.17 -21.31 -23.35
C ASN A 180 -7.24 -20.32 -23.84
N ARG A 181 -7.11 -19.03 -23.53
CA ARG A 181 -8.08 -17.99 -23.91
C ARG A 181 -7.69 -17.32 -25.22
N THR A 182 -8.71 -17.00 -26.02
CA THR A 182 -8.57 -16.03 -27.10
C THR A 182 -8.14 -14.68 -26.50
N GLY A 183 -7.10 -14.07 -27.08
CA GLY A 183 -6.54 -12.81 -26.56
C GLY A 183 -5.44 -12.96 -25.51
N TYR A 184 -4.83 -14.15 -25.35
CA TYR A 184 -3.65 -14.34 -24.50
C TYR A 184 -2.57 -13.27 -24.74
N ALA A 185 -2.15 -12.62 -23.65
CA ALA A 185 -1.38 -11.37 -23.72
C ALA A 185 0.14 -11.56 -23.91
N CYS A 186 0.71 -12.72 -23.59
CA CYS A 186 2.15 -12.96 -23.73
C CYS A 186 2.47 -13.36 -25.16
N ARG A 187 2.75 -12.36 -26.01
CA ARG A 187 2.81 -12.52 -27.47
C ARG A 187 4.22 -12.68 -28.03
N SER A 188 5.25 -12.36 -27.25
CA SER A 188 6.64 -12.51 -27.68
C SER A 188 7.06 -13.98 -27.68
N ASN A 189 7.84 -14.41 -28.67
CA ASN A 189 8.32 -15.79 -28.80
C ASN A 189 9.16 -16.26 -27.60
N HIS A 190 9.84 -15.33 -26.95
CA HIS A 190 10.69 -15.57 -25.78
C HIS A 190 10.08 -14.98 -24.50
N SER A 191 8.76 -14.89 -24.43
CA SER A 191 8.03 -14.57 -23.21
C SER A 191 7.48 -15.81 -22.50
N GLU A 192 7.22 -15.65 -21.21
CA GLU A 192 6.54 -16.62 -20.35
C GLU A 192 5.42 -15.90 -19.58
N CYS A 193 4.40 -16.67 -19.20
CA CYS A 193 3.37 -16.22 -18.27
C CYS A 193 3.79 -16.52 -16.85
N VAL A 194 3.52 -15.59 -15.94
CA VAL A 194 3.78 -15.71 -14.51
C VAL A 194 2.50 -15.38 -13.74
N ASP A 195 2.11 -16.25 -12.82
CA ASP A 195 0.96 -16.00 -11.94
C ASP A 195 1.27 -14.83 -10.99
N SER A 196 0.23 -14.06 -10.65
CA SER A 196 0.34 -12.97 -9.68
C SER A 196 0.38 -13.52 -8.26
N ASP A 197 1.43 -13.18 -7.50
CA ASP A 197 1.53 -13.56 -6.08
C ASP A 197 0.59 -12.72 -5.18
N ASN A 198 0.21 -11.51 -5.62
CA ASN A 198 -0.74 -10.63 -4.93
C ASN A 198 -2.16 -10.80 -5.52
N GLY A 199 -2.82 -11.89 -5.12
CA GLY A 199 -4.18 -12.25 -5.54
C GLY A 199 -4.32 -12.64 -7.03
N PRO A 200 -5.55 -12.98 -7.49
CA PRO A 200 -5.77 -13.56 -8.82
C PRO A 200 -5.32 -12.66 -9.98
N GLY A 201 -4.69 -13.26 -10.99
CA GLY A 201 -4.21 -12.60 -12.21
C GLY A 201 -2.88 -13.18 -12.69
N TYR A 202 -2.39 -12.66 -13.80
CA TYR A 202 -1.10 -13.05 -14.36
C TYR A 202 -0.41 -11.87 -15.04
N PHE A 203 0.89 -11.97 -15.27
CA PHE A 203 1.62 -11.05 -16.13
C PHE A 203 2.58 -11.80 -17.04
N CYS A 204 3.17 -11.08 -17.99
CA CYS A 204 4.12 -11.65 -18.93
C CYS A 204 5.50 -11.15 -18.60
N ARG A 205 6.50 -12.02 -18.71
CA ARG A 205 7.91 -11.67 -18.52
C ARG A 205 8.73 -12.27 -19.65
N CYS A 206 9.85 -11.65 -20.01
CA CYS A 206 10.81 -12.31 -20.90
C CYS A 206 11.47 -13.49 -20.16
N LYS A 207 11.63 -14.62 -20.87
CA LYS A 207 12.31 -15.80 -20.33
C LYS A 207 13.74 -15.44 -19.91
N LYS A 208 14.30 -16.22 -18.98
CA LYS A 208 15.69 -16.06 -18.55
C LYS A 208 16.64 -16.02 -19.76
N GLY A 209 17.50 -15.00 -19.81
CA GLY A 209 18.40 -14.74 -20.94
C GLY A 209 17.85 -13.76 -22.00
N TYR A 210 16.62 -13.27 -21.83
CA TYR A 210 15.99 -12.30 -22.74
C TYR A 210 15.55 -11.03 -21.99
N GLU A 211 15.42 -9.93 -22.72
CA GLU A 211 14.87 -8.65 -22.25
C GLU A 211 14.05 -7.94 -23.33
N GLY A 212 13.28 -6.95 -22.91
CA GLY A 212 12.38 -6.19 -23.79
C GLY A 212 10.93 -6.28 -23.34
N ASN A 213 10.00 -6.23 -24.30
CA ASN A 213 8.57 -6.18 -24.03
C ASN A 213 7.92 -7.55 -24.34
N PRO A 214 7.48 -8.31 -23.32
CA PRO A 214 6.88 -9.64 -23.51
C PRO A 214 5.49 -9.60 -24.16
N TYR A 215 4.83 -8.45 -24.19
CA TYR A 215 3.52 -8.25 -24.81
C TYR A 215 3.60 -7.94 -26.31
N LYS A 216 4.80 -7.63 -26.83
CA LYS A 216 5.01 -7.35 -28.24
C LYS A 216 5.17 -8.66 -29.04
N PRO A 217 4.43 -8.86 -30.15
CA PRO A 217 4.57 -10.05 -30.98
C PRO A 217 5.95 -10.20 -31.62
N GLY A 218 6.36 -11.45 -31.86
CA GLY A 218 7.64 -11.75 -32.50
C GLY A 218 8.82 -11.43 -31.60
N ASN A 219 9.69 -10.50 -32.03
CA ASN A 219 10.93 -10.13 -31.34
C ASN A 219 10.69 -9.07 -30.26
N GLY A 220 9.66 -9.24 -29.44
CA GLY A 220 9.40 -8.38 -28.28
C GLY A 220 10.45 -8.56 -27.18
N CYS A 221 10.80 -9.82 -26.91
CA CYS A 221 11.89 -10.22 -26.05
C CYS A 221 13.07 -10.67 -26.91
N ILE A 222 14.22 -10.03 -26.75
CA ILE A 222 15.47 -10.30 -27.47
C ILE A 222 16.54 -10.80 -26.50
N SER A 223 17.52 -11.55 -26.99
CA SER A 223 18.60 -12.09 -26.14
C SER A 223 19.41 -10.96 -25.53
N LYS A 224 19.76 -11.12 -24.25
CA LYS A 224 20.75 -10.27 -23.58
C LYS A 224 22.15 -10.52 -24.08
#